data_AF-A0A9P1VYA2-F1
#
_entry.id   AF-A0A9P1VYA2-F1
#
_cell.length_a   1.000
_cell.length_b   1.000
_cell.length_c   1.000
_cell.angle_alpha   90.00
_cell.angle_beta   90.00
_cell.angle_gamma   90.00
#
_symmetry.space_group_name_H-M   'P 1'
#
loop_
_entity.id
_entity.type
_entity.pdbx_description
1 polymer ?
#
loop_
_entity_poly.entity_id
_entity_poly.type
_entity_poly.pdbx_seq_one_letter_code
_entity_poly.pdbx_strand_id
1 'polypeptide(L)' 'MAIFILRERATSRSMVVRARCTSCARTVAVENAGAEGTMVWRDPNLSSVELVRETDKPGLILKSD' A
#
# COMPACT_ATOMS: atom_id res chain seq x y z
N MET A 1 -0.35 -5.44 14.04
CA MET A 1 -0.99 -4.79 12.86
C MET A 1 -0.04 -4.94 11.69
N ALA A 2 -0.50 -5.48 10.57
CA ALA A 2 0.35 -5.88 9.46
C ALA A 2 0.68 -4.71 8.52
N ILE A 3 1.74 -4.87 7.73
CA ILE A 3 2.13 -3.92 6.70
C ILE A 3 1.67 -4.45 5.35
N PHE A 4 1.04 -3.60 4.55
CA PHE A 4 0.63 -3.91 3.19
C PHE A 4 1.27 -2.92 2.23
N ILE A 5 1.68 -3.42 1.07
CA ILE A 5 2.07 -2.59 -0.07
C ILE A 5 0.94 -2.63 -1.10
N LEU A 6 0.50 -1.45 -1.51
CA LEU A 6 -0.37 -1.26 -2.66
C LEU A 6 0.49 -0.83 -3.84
N ARG A 7 0.29 -1.45 -4.99
CA ARG A 7 0.97 -1.08 -6.24
C ARG A 7 -0.06 -0.75 -7.30
N GLU A 8 0.07 0.40 -7.93
CA GLU A 8 -0.69 0.70 -9.13
C GLU A 8 -0.23 -0.23 -10.26
N ARG A 9 -1.16 -0.66 -11.12
CA ARG A 9 -0.84 -1.55 -12.24
C ARG A 9 -0.39 -0.78 -13.49
N ALA A 10 -0.92 0.42 -13.69
CA ALA A 10 -0.63 1.24 -14.87
C ALA A 10 0.69 2.03 -14.75
N THR A 11 1.11 2.35 -13.53
CA THR A 11 2.32 3.14 -13.27
C THR A 11 3.17 2.48 -12.19
N SER A 12 4.38 3.02 -11.95
CA SER A 12 5.26 2.56 -10.87
C SER A 12 4.92 3.14 -9.49
N ARG A 13 3.74 3.73 -9.29
CA ARG A 13 3.33 4.29 -7.99
C ARG A 13 3.00 3.18 -7.00
N SER A 14 3.46 3.35 -5.77
CA SER A 14 3.22 2.41 -4.68
C SER A 14 2.94 3.16 -3.38
N MET A 15 2.14 2.55 -2.51
CA MET A 15 1.83 3.07 -1.17
C MET A 15 2.01 1.97 -0.13
N VAL A 16 2.59 2.30 1.02
CA VAL A 16 2.76 1.37 2.14
C VAL A 16 1.84 1.81 3.28
N VAL A 17 0.99 0.91 3.76
CA VAL A 17 0.03 1.19 4.83
C VAL A 17 0.08 0.12 5.92
N ARG A 18 -0.27 0.51 7.15
CA ARG A 18 -0.52 -0.43 8.25
C ARG A 18 -2.03 -0.70 8.34
N ALA A 19 -2.43 -1.96 8.28
CA ALA A 19 -3.83 -2.35 8.33
C ALA A 19 -4.04 -3.72 8.99
N ARG A 20 -5.31 -4.10 9.21
CA ARG A 20 -5.68 -5.42 9.77
C ARG A 20 -5.82 -6.50 8.71
N CYS A 21 -6.23 -6.14 7.49
CA CYS A 21 -6.39 -7.04 6.34
C CYS A 21 -6.24 -6.26 5.03
N THR A 22 -6.30 -6.96 3.90
CA THR A 22 -6.20 -6.38 2.55
C THR A 22 -7.31 -5.37 2.24
N SER A 23 -8.55 -5.63 2.67
CA SER A 23 -9.66 -4.69 2.49
C SER A 23 -9.44 -3.40 3.29
N CYS A 24 -9.02 -3.51 4.55
CA CYS A 24 -8.67 -2.35 5.37
C CYS A 24 -7.50 -1.56 4.77
N ALA A 25 -6.52 -2.23 4.16
CA ALA A 25 -5.41 -1.57 3.50
C ALA A 25 -5.88 -0.68 2.33
N ARG A 26 -6.85 -1.13 1.53
CA ARG A 26 -7.48 -0.29 0.49
C ARG A 26 -8.20 0.91 1.08
N THR A 27 -8.97 0.72 2.15
CA THR A 27 -9.68 1.83 2.80
C THR A 27 -8.71 2.91 3.27
N VAL A 28 -7.65 2.52 3.98
CA VAL A 28 -6.62 3.46 4.45
C VAL A 28 -5.92 4.17 3.29
N ALA A 29 -5.61 3.44 2.21
CA ALA A 29 -4.99 4.03 1.03
C ALA A 29 -5.89 5.06 0.32
N VAL A 30 -7.20 4.79 0.26
CA VAL A 30 -8.20 5.73 -0.27
C VAL A 30 -8.34 6.97 0.62
N GLU A 31 -8.43 6.79 1.94
CA GLU A 31 -8.57 7.89 2.90
C GLU A 31 -7.38 8.86 2.89
N ASN A 32 -6.19 8.35 2.57
CA ASN A 32 -4.95 9.14 2.54
C ASN A 32 -4.56 9.59 1.12
N ALA A 33 -5.37 9.31 0.11
CA ALA A 33 -5.10 9.70 -1.27
C ALA A 33 -5.88 10.96 -1.66
N GLY A 34 -5.30 11.76 -2.57
CA GLY A 34 -6.06 12.78 -3.30
C GLY A 34 -7.11 12.15 -4.24
N ALA A 35 -7.93 12.98 -4.89
CA ALA A 35 -9.01 12.54 -5.78
C ALA A 35 -8.51 11.57 -6.88
N GLU A 36 -7.36 11.85 -7.49
CA GLU A 36 -6.73 10.99 -8.50
C GLU A 36 -6.33 9.62 -7.95
N GLY A 37 -5.76 9.58 -6.74
CA GLY A 37 -5.34 8.33 -6.10
C GLY A 37 -6.52 7.50 -5.57
N THR A 38 -7.62 8.15 -5.19
CA THR A 38 -8.82 7.46 -4.69
C THR A 38 -9.37 6.46 -5.70
N MET A 39 -9.43 6.83 -6.98
CA MET A 39 -9.91 5.93 -8.04
C MET A 39 -9.00 4.71 -8.20
N VAL A 40 -7.68 4.93 -8.21
CA VAL A 40 -6.67 3.89 -8.38
C VAL A 40 -6.66 2.88 -7.23
N TRP A 41 -6.66 3.36 -5.98
CA TRP A 41 -6.53 2.48 -4.80
C TRP A 41 -7.82 1.72 -4.48
N ARG A 42 -8.97 2.28 -4.86
CA ARG A 42 -10.29 1.65 -4.66
C ARG A 42 -10.51 0.47 -5.62
N ASP A 43 -10.06 0.56 -6.86
CA ASP A 43 -10.31 -0.46 -7.87
C ASP A 43 -9.26 -1.60 -7.85
N PRO A 44 -9.65 -2.86 -7.61
CA PRO A 44 -8.72 -4.00 -7.64
C PRO A 44 -8.13 -4.32 -9.03
N ASN A 45 -8.76 -3.84 -10.11
CA ASN A 45 -8.26 -3.94 -11.47
C ASN A 45 -7.20 -2.87 -11.78
N LEU A 46 -7.10 -1.82 -10.98
CA LEU A 46 -6.12 -0.75 -11.14
C LEU A 46 -4.96 -0.84 -10.14
N SER A 47 -5.16 -1.55 -9.01
CA SER A 47 -4.12 -1.71 -7.99
C SER A 47 -4.12 -3.09 -7.30
N SER A 48 -2.93 -3.61 -6.99
CA SER A 48 -2.73 -4.79 -6.15
C SER A 48 -2.52 -4.41 -4.69
N VAL A 49 -2.78 -5.35 -3.79
CA VAL A 49 -2.48 -5.23 -2.36
C VAL A 49 -1.78 -6.50 -1.92
N GLU A 50 -0.58 -6.37 -1.38
CA GLU A 50 0.25 -7.49 -0.95
C GLU A 50 0.63 -7.32 0.52
N LEU A 51 0.52 -8.39 1.29
CA LEU A 51 1.00 -8.44 2.67
C LEU A 51 2.53 -8.51 2.65
N VAL A 52 3.17 -7.58 3.34
CA VAL A 52 4.62 -7.61 3.59
C VAL A 52 4.87 -8.59 4.74
N ARG A 53 5.58 -9.69 4.47
CA ARG A 53 5.92 -10.71 5.46
C ARG A 53 7.30 -10.45 6.04
N GLU A 54 7.51 -10.86 7.29
CA GLU A 54 8.82 -10.75 7.96
C GLU A 54 9.93 -11.49 7.21
N THR A 55 9.58 -12.56 6.49
CA THR A 55 10.51 -13.36 5.69
C THR A 55 10.90 -12.73 4.35
N ASP A 56 10.22 -11.67 3.91
CA ASP A 56 10.51 -11.03 2.60
C ASP A 56 11.86 -10.26 2.61
N LYS A 57 12.52 -10.13 3.79
CA LYS A 57 13.87 -9.60 4.09
C LYS A 57 14.19 -8.14 3.64
N PRO A 58 15.20 -7.51 4.28
CA PRO A 58 15.11 -6.68 5.48
C PRO A 58 14.96 -5.18 5.15
N GLY A 59 14.13 -4.47 5.90
CA GLY A 59 14.03 -3.01 5.77
C GLY A 59 15.35 -2.33 6.12
N LEU A 60 15.87 -1.50 5.21
CA LEU A 60 16.88 -0.50 5.56
C LEU A 60 16.14 0.67 6.23
N ILE A 61 16.28 0.80 7.55
CA ILE A 61 15.86 2.02 8.25
C ILE A 61 16.93 3.07 7.96
N LEU A 62 16.66 3.97 7.04
CA LEU A 62 17.46 5.19 6.88
C LEU A 62 17.15 6.08 8.09
N LYS A 63 18.07 6.13 9.06
CA LYS A 63 18.07 7.22 10.03
C LYS A 63 18.60 8.46 9.33
N SER A 64 17.87 9.57 9.45
CA SER A 64 18.46 10.90 9.25
C SER A 64 19.31 11.20 10.47
N ASP A 65 20.53 11.70 10.24
CA ASP A 65 21.29 12.42 11.27
C ASP A 65 20.53 13.68 11.74
#